data_AF-A0A4R5U2I3-F1
#
_entry.id   AF-A0A4R5U2I3-F1
#
_cell.length_a   1.000
_cell.length_b   1.000
_cell.length_c   1.000
_cell.angle_alpha   90.00
_cell.angle_beta   90.00
_cell.angle_gamma   90.00
#
_symmetry.space_group_name_H-M   'P 1'
#
loop_
_entity.id
_entity.type
_entity.pdbx_description
1 polymer ?
#
loop_
_entity_poly.entity_id
_entity_poly.type
_entity_poly.pdbx_seq_one_letter_code
_entity_poly.pdbx_strand_id
1 'polypeptide(L)'
;MSLYDPSGSARPGHQGLSWWEASTQRSAPPAPQWNGLAPPPPVWDRPVKRGAGALNVVLLLVTALVLAALVWFLSQSLGTTALVLCAVLALVPLGICALGIGWIDRWDPEPRGALLFAFLWGAGISVVVTLLLGNYVLGLLSVALDSTSTDVIGPVLQAPVVEEFAKGLGVLILVYSRRSHFDGPVDGIVYAGTIAAGFAFTENILYFSSAILESGTLGAVVGVFVLRGLFSPFAHVMFTAALGFVVGRAVSRGGGPARVLPAFLLGLVPAIAGHMLWNGGTVLLFDDFFSFYLLVQVPLFCVAIVAVVLIRRAERRLTESRLGDYVDAGWFTSQEVSMLATGPGRAQALAWAGSFGARSEMKAFIRAATRLAFARQQMVNGRPRTAQAAEERALLDSATHHRSRLFALASARP
;
A
#
# COMPACT_ATOMS: atom_id res chain seq x y z
N MET A 1 -32.20 70.48 -8.27
CA MET A 1 -33.04 69.52 -7.53
C MET A 1 -32.19 68.27 -7.35
N SER A 2 -31.22 68.27 -6.43
CA SER A 2 -31.30 67.99 -4.98
C SER A 2 -31.93 66.64 -4.62
N LEU A 3 -31.32 66.00 -3.60
CA LEU A 3 -31.68 64.81 -2.81
C LEU A 3 -30.96 63.54 -3.31
N TYR A 4 -29.86 63.03 -2.74
CA TYR A 4 -29.49 62.78 -1.33
C TYR A 4 -30.67 62.32 -0.45
N ASP A 5 -30.81 61.00 -0.33
CA ASP A 5 -31.45 60.36 0.82
C ASP A 5 -30.43 59.36 1.44
N PRO A 6 -29.95 59.63 2.66
CA PRO A 6 -29.13 58.74 3.47
C PRO A 6 -30.03 57.95 4.43
N SER A 7 -30.35 56.70 4.11
CA SER A 7 -30.92 55.78 5.11
C SER A 7 -30.24 54.41 5.03
N GLY A 8 -29.52 54.12 6.10
CA GLY A 8 -28.76 52.89 6.26
C GLY A 8 -29.67 51.68 6.42
N SER A 9 -29.30 50.61 5.73
CA SER A 9 -29.45 49.27 6.29
C SER A 9 -28.03 48.73 6.49
N ALA A 10 -27.49 48.95 7.68
CA ALA A 10 -26.33 48.25 8.17
C ALA A 10 -26.59 46.74 8.03
N ARG A 11 -25.91 46.09 7.08
CA ARG A 11 -25.82 44.63 7.10
C ARG A 11 -25.08 44.26 8.39
N PRO A 12 -25.63 43.38 9.25
CA PRO A 12 -24.89 42.93 10.41
C PRO A 12 -23.60 42.28 9.92
N GLY A 13 -22.47 42.82 10.37
CA GLY A 13 -21.18 42.18 10.17
C GLY A 13 -21.21 40.82 10.83
N HIS A 14 -21.17 39.76 10.02
CA HIS A 14 -20.67 38.48 10.50
C HIS A 14 -19.17 38.66 10.77
N GLN A 15 -18.83 39.17 11.95
CA GLN A 15 -17.50 39.03 12.55
C GLN A 15 -17.32 37.59 13.08
N GLY A 16 -17.59 36.60 12.24
CA GLY A 16 -17.17 35.23 12.46
C GLY A 16 -16.06 34.96 11.48
N LEU A 17 -14.85 34.69 11.97
CA LEU A 17 -13.79 34.10 11.14
C LEU A 17 -14.40 32.89 10.42
N SER A 18 -14.22 32.81 9.10
CA SER A 18 -14.54 31.59 8.38
C SER A 18 -13.84 30.42 9.07
N TRP A 19 -14.41 29.21 9.02
CA TRP A 19 -13.79 28.04 9.67
C TRP A 19 -12.33 27.83 9.23
N TRP A 20 -12.00 28.26 8.01
CA TRP A 20 -10.65 28.32 7.48
C TRP A 20 -9.80 29.36 8.21
N GLU A 21 -10.24 30.61 8.26
CA GLU A 21 -9.55 31.68 9.02
C GLU A 21 -9.39 31.31 10.50
N ALA A 22 -10.35 30.61 11.10
CA ALA A 22 -10.28 30.15 12.48
C ALA A 22 -9.22 29.05 12.71
N SER A 23 -8.90 28.22 11.70
CA SER A 23 -7.87 27.17 11.82
C SER A 23 -6.49 27.57 11.28
N THR A 24 -6.44 28.52 10.34
CA THR A 24 -5.21 28.94 9.66
C THR A 24 -4.62 30.26 10.09
N GLN A 25 -5.39 31.12 10.78
CA GLN A 25 -4.81 32.34 11.32
C GLN A 25 -3.64 31.98 12.23
N ARG A 26 -2.47 32.49 11.86
CA ARG A 26 -1.46 32.82 12.85
C ARG A 26 -2.08 33.92 13.70
N SER A 27 -2.69 33.56 14.82
CA SER A 27 -2.46 34.38 16.01
C SER A 27 -0.96 34.33 16.17
N ALA A 28 -0.23 35.33 15.67
CA ALA A 28 1.19 35.43 15.95
C ALA A 28 1.26 35.41 17.47
N PRO A 29 1.79 34.35 18.10
CA PRO A 29 2.18 34.51 19.48
C PRO A 29 3.15 35.70 19.45
N PRO A 30 3.06 36.68 20.35
CA PRO A 30 4.20 37.57 20.54
C PRO A 30 5.44 36.68 20.56
N ALA A 31 6.46 37.03 19.76
CA ALA A 31 7.71 36.28 19.73
C ALA A 31 8.08 35.99 21.18
N PRO A 32 8.32 34.71 21.57
CA PRO A 32 8.50 34.36 22.96
C PRO A 32 9.60 35.26 23.52
N GLN A 33 9.21 36.22 24.35
CA GLN A 33 10.16 36.93 25.17
C GLN A 33 10.73 35.85 26.07
N TRP A 34 11.98 35.48 25.80
CA TRP A 34 12.76 34.63 26.68
C TRP A 34 13.03 35.41 27.97
N ASN A 35 12.00 35.55 28.80
CA ASN A 35 12.17 35.86 30.21
C ASN A 35 12.76 34.58 30.80
N GLY A 36 14.03 34.63 31.19
CA GLY A 36 14.88 33.50 31.58
C GLY A 36 14.41 32.69 32.79
N LEU A 37 13.17 32.21 32.77
CA LEU A 37 12.64 31.21 33.66
C LEU A 37 12.81 29.84 33.00
N ALA A 38 13.28 28.90 33.80
CA ALA A 38 13.71 27.55 33.46
C ALA A 38 12.87 26.84 32.37
N PRO A 39 13.49 25.93 31.59
CA PRO A 39 12.77 25.17 30.57
C PRO A 39 11.50 24.53 31.15
N PRO A 40 10.35 24.57 30.44
CA PRO A 40 9.14 23.93 30.91
C PRO A 40 9.44 22.45 31.18
N PRO A 41 8.96 21.87 32.31
CA PRO A 41 9.17 20.47 32.58
C PRO A 41 8.59 19.64 31.42
N PRO A 42 9.25 18.52 31.03
CA PRO A 42 8.77 17.71 29.94
C PRO A 42 7.33 17.26 30.22
N VAL A 43 6.41 17.56 29.30
CA VAL A 43 4.97 17.22 29.42
C VAL A 43 4.72 15.71 29.24
N TRP A 44 5.79 14.92 29.04
CA TRP A 44 5.72 13.50 28.65
C TRP A 44 6.49 12.61 29.63
N ASP A 45 5.95 12.43 30.84
CA ASP A 45 6.53 11.57 31.88
C ASP A 45 6.12 10.10 31.77
N ARG A 46 5.34 9.75 30.74
CA ARG A 46 4.89 8.38 30.50
C ARG A 46 5.43 7.92 29.15
N PRO A 47 6.11 6.75 29.09
CA PRO A 47 6.50 6.19 27.81
C PRO A 47 5.23 6.01 26.97
N VAL A 48 5.21 6.61 25.77
CA VAL A 48 4.18 6.34 24.76
C VAL A 48 4.09 4.83 24.63
N LYS A 49 2.97 4.22 25.05
CA LYS A 49 2.79 2.77 24.96
C LYS A 49 2.97 2.37 23.50
N ARG A 50 4.14 1.78 23.18
CA ARG A 50 4.44 1.16 21.89
C ARG A 50 3.64 -0.14 21.76
N GLY A 51 2.32 -0.06 21.76
CA GLY A 51 1.42 -1.22 21.82
C GLY A 51 1.47 -2.11 20.58
N ALA A 52 2.00 -1.63 19.46
CA ALA A 52 2.08 -2.41 18.20
C ALA A 52 3.38 -3.21 18.03
N GLY A 53 4.40 -3.00 18.86
CA GLY A 53 5.71 -3.66 18.69
C GLY A 53 5.64 -5.17 18.88
N ALA A 54 5.05 -5.62 20.00
CA ALA A 54 4.95 -7.03 20.34
C ALA A 54 4.07 -7.81 19.36
N LEU A 55 2.90 -7.29 18.98
CA LEU A 55 2.03 -7.93 17.98
C LEU A 55 2.74 -8.11 16.63
N ASN A 56 3.51 -7.12 16.19
CA ASN A 56 4.28 -7.20 14.95
C ASN A 56 5.35 -8.29 15.00
N VAL A 57 6.05 -8.42 16.13
CA VAL A 57 7.04 -9.49 16.32
C VAL A 57 6.35 -10.84 16.33
N VAL A 58 5.23 -10.99 17.05
CA VAL A 58 4.46 -12.23 17.10
C VAL A 58 3.96 -12.62 15.70
N LEU A 59 3.36 -11.68 14.94
CA LEU A 59 2.89 -11.95 13.58
C LEU A 59 4.04 -12.39 12.66
N LEU A 60 5.20 -11.72 12.75
CA LEU A 60 6.38 -12.09 11.96
C LEU A 60 6.88 -13.49 12.34
N LEU A 61 6.98 -13.79 13.63
CA LEU A 61 7.44 -15.10 14.13
C LEU A 61 6.49 -16.22 13.73
N VAL A 62 5.18 -16.01 13.86
CA VAL A 62 4.16 -16.99 13.43
C VAL A 62 4.26 -17.22 11.92
N THR A 63 4.37 -16.15 11.13
CA THR A 63 4.48 -16.29 9.68
C THR A 63 5.77 -17.01 9.27
N ALA A 64 6.89 -16.72 9.95
CA ALA A 64 8.16 -17.40 9.73
C ALA A 64 8.10 -18.89 10.13
N LEU A 65 7.43 -19.23 11.23
CA LEU A 65 7.23 -20.61 11.66
C LEU A 65 6.37 -21.39 10.66
N VAL A 66 5.28 -20.79 10.16
CA VAL A 66 4.44 -21.39 9.13
C VAL A 66 5.24 -21.63 7.85
N LEU A 67 6.07 -20.67 7.44
CA LEU A 67 6.94 -20.84 6.28
C LEU A 67 7.98 -21.95 6.50
N ALA A 68 8.58 -22.06 7.69
CA ALA A 68 9.51 -23.14 8.01
C ALA A 68 8.82 -24.52 7.97
N ALA A 69 7.61 -24.62 8.52
CA ALA A 69 6.80 -25.84 8.45
C ALA A 69 6.43 -26.19 7.00
N LEU A 70 6.09 -25.20 6.18
CA LEU A 70 5.82 -25.40 4.75
C LEU A 70 7.07 -25.88 4.01
N VAL A 71 8.22 -25.24 4.21
CA VAL A 71 9.50 -25.66 3.60
C VAL A 71 9.86 -27.08 4.02
N TRP A 72 9.68 -27.42 5.30
CA TRP A 72 9.90 -28.78 5.78
C TRP A 72 8.94 -29.76 5.09
N PHE A 73 7.64 -29.48 5.04
CA PHE A 73 6.66 -30.32 4.35
C PHE A 73 6.98 -30.52 2.86
N LEU A 74 7.34 -29.44 2.16
CA LEU A 74 7.74 -29.50 0.75
C LEU A 74 9.04 -30.28 0.56
N SER A 75 9.99 -30.18 1.49
CA SER A 75 11.24 -30.96 1.42
C SER A 75 10.99 -32.46 1.53
N GLN A 76 10.02 -32.88 2.35
CA GLN A 76 9.64 -34.28 2.49
C GLN A 76 8.86 -34.78 1.26
N SER A 77 8.08 -33.89 0.63
CA SER A 77 7.23 -34.26 -0.50
C SER A 77 7.98 -34.28 -1.84
N LEU A 78 8.87 -33.32 -2.05
CA LEU A 78 9.53 -33.08 -3.35
C LEU A 78 11.00 -33.55 -3.38
N GLY A 79 11.59 -33.78 -2.21
CA GLY A 79 13.03 -33.96 -2.04
C GLY A 79 13.79 -32.63 -1.98
N THR A 80 14.87 -32.59 -1.20
CA THR A 80 15.64 -31.37 -0.93
C THR A 80 16.28 -30.78 -2.19
N THR A 81 16.83 -31.62 -3.07
CA THR A 81 17.48 -31.17 -4.31
C THR A 81 16.51 -30.48 -5.26
N ALA A 82 15.34 -31.09 -5.52
CA ALA A 82 14.33 -30.51 -6.41
C ALA A 82 13.78 -29.20 -5.84
N LEU A 83 13.52 -29.16 -4.52
CA LEU A 83 13.07 -27.97 -3.83
C LEU A 83 14.08 -26.81 -3.97
N VAL A 84 15.37 -27.06 -3.73
CA VAL A 84 16.41 -26.02 -3.84
C VAL A 84 16.54 -25.52 -5.29
N LEU A 85 16.57 -26.42 -6.27
CA LEU A 85 16.66 -26.04 -7.69
C LEU A 85 15.46 -25.20 -8.12
N CYS A 86 14.24 -25.64 -7.80
CA CYS A 86 13.02 -24.92 -8.14
C CYS A 86 12.91 -23.57 -7.40
N ALA A 87 13.37 -23.51 -6.14
CA ALA A 87 13.45 -22.25 -5.40
C ALA A 87 14.42 -21.25 -6.05
N VAL A 88 15.59 -21.71 -6.48
CA VAL A 88 16.56 -20.86 -7.20
C VAL A 88 15.96 -20.34 -8.51
N LEU A 89 15.29 -21.19 -9.28
CA LEU A 89 14.60 -20.76 -10.50
C LEU A 89 13.50 -19.74 -10.20
N ALA A 90 12.71 -19.94 -9.14
CA ALA A 90 11.64 -19.04 -8.74
C ALA A 90 12.13 -17.65 -8.27
N LEU A 91 13.42 -17.49 -7.93
CA LEU A 91 13.99 -16.17 -7.63
C LEU A 91 13.99 -15.24 -8.84
N VAL A 92 14.02 -15.76 -10.07
CA VAL A 92 13.99 -14.94 -11.29
C VAL A 92 12.65 -14.19 -11.43
N PRO A 93 11.48 -14.87 -11.48
CA PRO A 93 10.18 -14.19 -11.46
C PRO A 93 10.03 -13.24 -10.28
N LEU A 94 10.44 -13.68 -9.08
CA LEU A 94 10.34 -12.88 -7.87
C LEU A 94 11.14 -11.58 -8.00
N GLY A 95 12.37 -11.66 -8.52
CA GLY A 95 13.21 -10.50 -8.76
C GLY A 95 12.56 -9.51 -9.71
N ILE A 96 11.94 -9.99 -10.80
CA ILE A 96 11.26 -9.14 -11.77
C ILE A 96 10.03 -8.46 -11.14
N CYS A 97 9.21 -9.20 -10.40
CA CYS A 97 8.08 -8.64 -9.64
C CYS A 97 8.55 -7.62 -8.59
N ALA A 98 9.63 -7.91 -7.86
CA ALA A 98 10.20 -7.02 -6.87
C ALA A 98 10.75 -5.73 -7.49
N LEU A 99 11.32 -5.79 -8.70
CA LEU A 99 11.72 -4.59 -9.46
C LEU A 99 10.51 -3.75 -9.87
N GLY A 100 9.43 -4.38 -10.32
CA GLY A 100 8.17 -3.69 -10.64
C GLY A 100 7.55 -3.02 -9.42
N ILE A 101 7.44 -3.75 -8.31
CA ILE A 101 6.93 -3.22 -7.03
C ILE A 101 7.84 -2.11 -6.51
N GLY A 102 9.16 -2.31 -6.53
CA GLY A 102 10.15 -1.30 -6.14
C GLY A 102 10.10 -0.05 -7.01
N TRP A 103 9.79 -0.20 -8.31
CA TRP A 103 9.52 0.94 -9.18
C TRP A 103 8.30 1.71 -8.72
N ILE A 104 7.21 1.05 -8.28
CA ILE A 104 6.03 1.70 -7.67
C ILE A 104 6.39 2.30 -6.29
N ASP A 105 7.19 1.64 -5.48
CA ASP A 105 7.49 2.05 -4.10
C ASP A 105 8.54 3.17 -4.01
N ARG A 106 9.36 3.41 -5.05
CA ARG A 106 10.53 4.32 -5.00
C ARG A 106 10.27 5.75 -4.50
N TRP A 107 9.03 6.21 -4.54
CA TRP A 107 8.66 7.60 -4.23
C TRP A 107 8.36 7.82 -2.74
N ASP A 108 7.84 6.81 -2.04
CA ASP A 108 7.65 6.84 -0.59
C ASP A 108 7.88 5.42 -0.03
N PRO A 109 9.16 5.03 0.17
CA PRO A 109 9.48 3.63 0.42
C PRO A 109 8.84 3.09 1.70
N GLU A 110 8.07 2.03 1.55
CA GLU A 110 7.42 1.34 2.65
C GLU A 110 8.42 0.74 3.65
N PRO A 111 8.06 0.62 4.94
CA PRO A 111 8.94 0.04 5.94
C PRO A 111 9.24 -1.43 5.60
N ARG A 112 10.53 -1.75 5.47
CA ARG A 112 11.04 -3.09 5.12
C ARG A 112 10.40 -4.23 5.93
N GLY A 113 10.11 -4.01 7.20
CA GLY A 113 9.46 -5.02 8.04
C GLY A 113 8.01 -5.33 7.64
N ALA A 114 7.27 -4.36 7.09
CA ALA A 114 5.93 -4.57 6.56
C ALA A 114 5.98 -5.26 5.19
N LEU A 115 6.92 -4.89 4.33
CA LEU A 115 7.18 -5.60 3.06
C LEU A 115 7.62 -7.05 3.30
N LEU A 116 8.48 -7.30 4.29
CA LEU A 116 8.88 -8.65 4.68
C LEU A 116 7.67 -9.45 5.18
N PHE A 117 6.85 -8.86 6.06
CA PHE A 117 5.61 -9.51 6.50
C PHE A 117 4.69 -9.83 5.32
N ALA A 118 4.47 -8.86 4.41
CA ALA A 118 3.66 -9.02 3.21
C ALA A 118 4.15 -10.21 2.36
N PHE A 119 5.45 -10.26 2.09
CA PHE A 119 6.08 -11.34 1.34
C PHE A 119 5.90 -12.69 2.04
N LEU A 120 6.22 -12.78 3.34
CA LEU A 120 6.12 -14.02 4.10
C LEU A 120 4.66 -14.50 4.24
N TRP A 121 3.70 -13.58 4.36
CA TRP A 121 2.27 -13.89 4.37
C TRP A 121 1.85 -14.55 3.06
N GLY A 122 2.29 -13.99 1.93
CA GLY A 122 2.05 -14.56 0.60
C GLY A 122 2.70 -15.93 0.43
N ALA A 123 4.01 -16.00 0.69
CA ALA A 123 4.82 -17.19 0.44
C ALA A 123 4.51 -18.38 1.36
N GLY A 124 4.04 -18.11 2.59
CA GLY A 124 3.75 -19.13 3.58
C GLY A 124 2.26 -19.27 3.84
N ILE A 125 1.68 -18.34 4.60
CA ILE A 125 0.31 -18.46 5.13
C ILE A 125 -0.72 -18.58 4.02
N SER A 126 -0.62 -17.76 2.97
CA SER A 126 -1.61 -17.76 1.88
C SER A 126 -1.61 -19.09 1.13
N VAL A 127 -0.43 -19.69 0.91
CA VAL A 127 -0.28 -21.03 0.31
C VAL A 127 -0.87 -22.10 1.23
N VAL A 128 -0.54 -22.09 2.52
CA VAL A 128 -1.08 -23.05 3.48
C VAL A 128 -2.60 -22.97 3.58
N VAL A 129 -3.16 -21.76 3.65
CA VAL A 129 -4.61 -21.54 3.63
C VAL A 129 -5.21 -22.12 2.34
N THR A 130 -4.56 -21.90 1.19
CA THR A 130 -5.03 -22.44 -0.09
C THR A 130 -5.03 -23.97 -0.11
N LEU A 131 -3.95 -24.61 0.36
CA LEU A 131 -3.85 -26.06 0.44
C LEU A 131 -4.87 -26.68 1.40
N LEU A 132 -5.15 -26.02 2.53
CA LEU A 132 -6.10 -26.51 3.52
C LEU A 132 -7.55 -26.32 3.10
N LEU A 133 -7.90 -25.16 2.52
CA LEU A 133 -9.28 -24.84 2.13
C LEU A 133 -9.64 -25.39 0.75
N GLY A 134 -8.66 -25.64 -0.12
CA GLY A 134 -8.88 -25.97 -1.53
C GLY A 134 -9.84 -27.15 -1.72
N ASN A 135 -9.59 -28.28 -1.05
CA ASN A 135 -10.43 -29.47 -1.17
C ASN A 135 -11.86 -29.26 -0.68
N TYR A 136 -12.06 -28.50 0.41
CA TYR A 136 -13.40 -28.21 0.92
C TYR A 136 -14.20 -27.34 -0.05
N VAL A 137 -13.57 -26.29 -0.59
CA VAL A 137 -14.21 -25.39 -1.56
C VAL A 137 -14.47 -26.11 -2.88
N LEU A 138 -13.55 -26.96 -3.33
CA LEU A 138 -13.74 -27.81 -4.51
C LEU A 138 -14.96 -28.70 -4.32
N GLY A 139 -15.08 -29.41 -3.19
CA GLY A 139 -16.24 -30.25 -2.90
C GLY A 139 -17.57 -29.48 -2.91
N LEU A 140 -17.61 -28.30 -2.30
CA LEU A 140 -18.81 -27.45 -2.30
C LEU A 140 -19.18 -26.98 -3.72
N LEU A 141 -18.20 -26.52 -4.50
CA LEU A 141 -18.44 -26.05 -5.87
C LEU A 141 -18.83 -27.19 -6.80
N SER A 142 -18.24 -28.38 -6.66
CA SER A 142 -18.60 -29.56 -7.45
C SER A 142 -20.04 -30.02 -7.20
N VAL A 143 -20.55 -29.86 -5.97
CA VAL A 143 -21.98 -30.11 -5.68
C VAL A 143 -22.87 -29.02 -6.27
N ALA A 144 -22.45 -27.76 -6.19
CA ALA A 144 -23.22 -26.63 -6.70
C ALA A 144 -23.23 -26.53 -8.24
N LEU A 145 -22.19 -27.05 -8.90
CA LEU A 145 -21.95 -27.00 -10.34
C LEU A 145 -21.78 -28.43 -10.89
N ASP A 146 -22.73 -29.31 -10.58
CA ASP A 146 -22.71 -30.75 -10.87
C ASP A 146 -22.47 -31.12 -12.35
N SER A 147 -22.84 -30.23 -13.27
CA SER A 147 -22.69 -30.38 -14.72
C SER A 147 -21.34 -29.88 -15.26
N THR A 148 -20.48 -29.29 -14.43
CA THR A 148 -19.18 -28.75 -14.84
C THR A 148 -18.05 -29.68 -14.38
N SER A 149 -17.09 -29.97 -15.27
CA SER A 149 -15.94 -30.81 -14.92
C SER A 149 -15.11 -30.21 -13.77
N THR A 150 -14.63 -31.07 -12.88
CA THR A 150 -13.68 -30.69 -11.82
C THR A 150 -12.39 -30.10 -12.35
N ASP A 151 -12.00 -30.44 -13.59
CA ASP A 151 -10.83 -29.91 -14.28
C ASP A 151 -11.00 -28.44 -14.69
N VAL A 152 -12.25 -27.94 -14.71
CA VAL A 152 -12.58 -26.52 -14.87
C VAL A 152 -12.84 -25.89 -13.50
N ILE A 153 -13.64 -26.54 -12.65
CA ILE A 153 -13.99 -25.98 -11.32
C ILE A 153 -12.74 -25.71 -10.48
N GLY A 154 -11.80 -26.66 -10.41
CA GLY A 154 -10.59 -26.52 -9.61
C GLY A 154 -9.74 -25.32 -10.04
N PRO A 155 -9.16 -25.35 -11.25
CA PRO A 155 -8.26 -24.29 -11.72
C PRO A 155 -8.95 -22.94 -11.99
N VAL A 156 -10.18 -22.92 -12.49
CA VAL A 156 -10.83 -21.69 -12.96
C VAL A 156 -11.70 -21.03 -11.90
N LEU A 157 -12.25 -21.77 -10.93
CA LEU A 157 -13.12 -21.20 -9.89
C LEU A 157 -12.52 -21.31 -8.50
N GLN A 158 -12.26 -22.53 -8.05
CA GLN A 158 -11.83 -22.81 -6.70
C GLN A 158 -10.48 -22.13 -6.39
N ALA A 159 -9.48 -22.32 -7.24
CA ALA A 159 -8.15 -21.76 -7.03
C ALA A 159 -8.19 -20.22 -6.97
N PRO A 160 -8.73 -19.49 -7.98
CA PRO A 160 -8.85 -18.03 -7.90
C PRO A 160 -9.56 -17.51 -6.67
N VAL A 161 -10.70 -18.12 -6.27
CA VAL A 161 -11.47 -17.68 -5.11
C VAL A 161 -10.68 -17.84 -3.83
N VAL A 162 -10.12 -19.03 -3.58
CA VAL A 162 -9.41 -19.34 -2.34
C VAL A 162 -8.11 -18.55 -2.25
N GLU A 163 -7.36 -18.49 -3.34
CA GLU A 163 -6.05 -17.85 -3.35
C GLU A 163 -6.13 -16.34 -3.19
N GLU A 164 -7.00 -15.66 -3.95
CA GLU A 164 -7.14 -14.21 -3.83
C GLU A 164 -7.73 -13.81 -2.48
N PHE A 165 -8.62 -14.64 -1.91
CA PHE A 165 -9.09 -14.46 -0.54
C PHE A 165 -7.94 -14.58 0.47
N ALA A 166 -7.14 -15.66 0.39
CA ALA A 166 -6.02 -15.92 1.30
C ALA A 166 -4.95 -14.81 1.24
N LYS A 167 -4.59 -14.36 0.03
CA LYS A 167 -3.71 -13.21 -0.20
C LYS A 167 -4.33 -11.93 0.38
N GLY A 168 -5.61 -11.71 0.10
CA GLY A 168 -6.36 -10.55 0.57
C GLY A 168 -6.40 -10.41 2.10
N LEU A 169 -6.48 -11.52 2.84
CA LEU A 169 -6.42 -11.48 4.31
C LEU A 169 -5.14 -10.83 4.83
N GLY A 170 -4.01 -11.00 4.12
CA GLY A 170 -2.75 -10.34 4.45
C GLY A 170 -2.83 -8.83 4.30
N VAL A 171 -3.50 -8.36 3.23
CA VAL A 171 -3.77 -6.92 3.02
C VAL A 171 -4.63 -6.38 4.17
N LEU A 172 -5.68 -7.10 4.54
CA LEU A 172 -6.56 -6.70 5.63
C LEU A 172 -5.82 -6.60 6.98
N ILE A 173 -4.93 -7.56 7.27
CA ILE A 173 -4.08 -7.53 8.47
C ILE A 173 -3.11 -6.35 8.42
N LEU A 174 -2.51 -6.04 7.27
CA LEU A 174 -1.63 -4.87 7.13
C LEU A 174 -2.39 -3.56 7.37
N VAL A 175 -3.60 -3.41 6.85
CA VAL A 175 -4.45 -2.24 7.12
C VAL A 175 -4.64 -2.03 8.63
N TYR A 176 -4.87 -3.10 9.40
CA TYR A 176 -5.17 -2.99 10.82
C TYR A 176 -3.93 -2.94 11.73
N SER A 177 -2.85 -3.64 11.37
CA SER A 177 -1.60 -3.71 12.14
C SER A 177 -0.63 -2.56 11.82
N ARG A 178 -0.69 -2.01 10.59
CA ARG A 178 0.21 -0.97 10.05
C ARG A 178 -0.53 0.29 9.62
N ARG A 179 -1.59 0.66 10.36
CA ARG A 179 -2.40 1.88 10.13
C ARG A 179 -1.64 3.19 9.93
N SER A 180 -0.39 3.27 10.39
CA SER A 180 0.46 4.47 10.27
C SER A 180 1.33 4.52 9.02
N HIS A 181 1.29 3.46 8.20
CA HIS A 181 2.04 3.32 6.94
C HIS A 181 1.14 2.75 5.84
N PHE A 182 -0.18 2.91 5.98
CA PHE A 182 -1.14 2.44 4.98
C PHE A 182 -2.13 3.59 4.84
N ASP A 183 -1.74 4.58 4.03
CA ASP A 183 -2.36 5.88 4.00
C ASP A 183 -3.07 6.14 2.65
N GLY A 184 -2.70 5.38 1.60
CA GLY A 184 -3.23 5.60 0.26
C GLY A 184 -3.43 4.35 -0.62
N PRO A 185 -4.03 4.56 -1.82
CA PRO A 185 -4.16 3.54 -2.86
C PRO A 185 -2.83 2.95 -3.34
N VAL A 186 -1.77 3.75 -3.44
CA VAL A 186 -0.45 3.28 -3.90
C VAL A 186 0.17 2.31 -2.89
N ASP A 187 0.12 2.62 -1.60
CA ASP A 187 0.58 1.74 -0.51
C ASP A 187 -0.16 0.40 -0.58
N GLY A 188 -1.48 0.45 -0.78
CA GLY A 188 -2.31 -0.74 -0.96
C GLY A 188 -1.86 -1.61 -2.13
N ILE A 189 -1.53 -1.01 -3.27
CA ILE A 189 -0.97 -1.71 -4.45
C ILE A 189 0.38 -2.35 -4.12
N VAL A 190 1.28 -1.64 -3.43
CA VAL A 190 2.62 -2.13 -3.08
C VAL A 190 2.52 -3.32 -2.12
N TYR A 191 1.73 -3.21 -1.04
CA TYR A 191 1.57 -4.29 -0.08
C TYR A 191 0.88 -5.52 -0.68
N ALA A 192 -0.21 -5.32 -1.40
CA ALA A 192 -0.95 -6.41 -2.05
C ALA A 192 -0.11 -7.09 -3.13
N GLY A 193 0.60 -6.31 -3.94
CA GLY A 193 1.55 -6.82 -4.92
C GLY A 193 2.69 -7.62 -4.29
N THR A 194 3.20 -7.19 -3.13
CA THR A 194 4.24 -7.91 -2.38
C THR A 194 3.73 -9.24 -1.83
N ILE A 195 2.50 -9.29 -1.32
CA ILE A 195 1.83 -10.54 -0.92
C ILE A 195 1.69 -11.48 -2.11
N ALA A 196 1.19 -10.97 -3.24
CA ALA A 196 1.01 -11.77 -4.45
C ALA A 196 2.35 -12.28 -5.00
N ALA A 197 3.41 -11.48 -4.97
CA ALA A 197 4.75 -11.91 -5.37
C ALA A 197 5.30 -13.02 -4.47
N GLY A 198 5.06 -12.95 -3.15
CA GLY A 198 5.39 -14.04 -2.23
C GLY A 198 4.62 -15.33 -2.54
N PHE A 199 3.31 -15.23 -2.78
CA PHE A 199 2.50 -16.37 -3.17
C PHE A 199 3.00 -17.01 -4.48
N ALA A 200 3.18 -16.19 -5.52
CA ALA A 200 3.66 -16.63 -6.82
C ALA A 200 5.06 -17.26 -6.76
N PHE A 201 5.91 -16.81 -5.82
CA PHE A 201 7.21 -17.44 -5.58
C PHE A 201 7.07 -18.90 -5.15
N THR A 202 6.29 -19.18 -4.10
CA THR A 202 6.08 -20.54 -3.63
C THR A 202 5.28 -21.37 -4.62
N GLU A 203 4.28 -20.77 -5.27
CA GLU A 203 3.50 -21.44 -6.31
C GLU A 203 4.39 -21.89 -7.48
N ASN A 204 5.28 -21.03 -7.97
CA ASN A 204 6.24 -21.40 -9.02
C ASN A 204 7.14 -22.56 -8.61
N ILE A 205 7.57 -22.62 -7.35
CA ILE A 205 8.33 -23.78 -6.83
C ILE A 205 7.51 -25.06 -6.98
N LEU A 206 6.23 -25.04 -6.62
CA LEU A 206 5.34 -26.19 -6.76
C LEU A 206 5.20 -26.62 -8.21
N TYR A 207 4.91 -25.69 -9.14
CA TYR A 207 4.76 -26.02 -10.56
C TYR A 207 6.05 -26.55 -11.19
N PHE A 208 7.20 -25.94 -10.89
CA PHE A 208 8.48 -26.42 -11.41
C PHE A 208 8.79 -27.81 -10.87
N SER A 209 8.48 -28.06 -9.60
CA SER A 209 8.72 -29.36 -8.97
C SER A 209 7.79 -30.44 -9.55
N SER A 210 6.50 -30.14 -9.73
CA SER A 210 5.56 -31.05 -10.39
C SER A 210 6.01 -31.40 -11.81
N ALA A 211 6.50 -30.42 -12.58
CA ALA A 211 7.03 -30.66 -13.93
C ALA A 211 8.24 -31.63 -13.94
N ILE A 212 9.13 -31.54 -12.94
CA ILE A 212 10.24 -32.49 -12.79
C ILE A 212 9.73 -33.88 -12.46
N LEU A 213 8.78 -33.98 -11.51
CA LEU A 213 8.25 -35.25 -11.03
C LEU A 213 7.47 -36.01 -12.11
N GLU A 214 6.67 -35.30 -12.91
CA GLU A 214 5.85 -35.90 -13.97
C GLU A 214 6.68 -36.33 -15.19
N SER A 215 7.64 -35.50 -15.59
CA SER A 215 8.42 -35.75 -16.81
C SER A 215 9.68 -36.59 -16.59
N GLY A 216 10.15 -36.70 -15.35
CA GLY A 216 11.42 -37.33 -14.99
C GLY A 216 12.67 -36.63 -15.54
N THR A 217 12.53 -35.45 -16.18
CA THR A 217 13.65 -34.73 -16.81
C THR A 217 13.64 -33.24 -16.44
N LEU A 218 14.84 -32.64 -16.35
CA LEU A 218 14.98 -31.20 -16.14
C LEU A 218 14.53 -30.36 -17.35
N GLY A 219 14.46 -30.97 -18.54
CA GLY A 219 14.06 -30.28 -19.77
C GLY A 219 12.62 -29.80 -19.77
N ALA A 220 11.71 -30.54 -19.12
CA ALA A 220 10.29 -30.16 -19.03
C ALA A 220 10.06 -28.90 -18.18
N VAL A 221 10.98 -28.60 -17.26
CA VAL A 221 10.92 -27.39 -16.44
C VAL A 221 11.07 -26.13 -17.28
N VAL A 222 11.79 -26.19 -18.40
CA VAL A 222 12.05 -25.00 -19.24
C VAL A 222 10.75 -24.42 -19.78
N GLY A 223 9.85 -25.27 -20.30
CA GLY A 223 8.55 -24.82 -20.81
C GLY A 223 7.68 -24.19 -19.70
N VAL A 224 7.59 -24.87 -18.55
CA VAL A 224 6.83 -24.36 -17.39
C VAL A 224 7.46 -23.09 -16.82
N PHE A 225 8.78 -23.01 -16.77
CA PHE A 225 9.52 -21.82 -16.34
C PHE A 225 9.29 -20.63 -17.28
N VAL A 226 9.27 -20.84 -18.59
CA VAL A 226 8.98 -19.75 -19.53
C VAL A 226 7.53 -19.30 -19.38
N LEU A 227 6.56 -20.22 -19.48
CA LEU A 227 5.14 -19.88 -19.48
C LEU A 227 4.66 -19.37 -18.11
N ARG A 228 5.00 -20.06 -17.02
CA ARG A 228 4.59 -19.68 -15.66
C ARG A 228 5.61 -18.81 -14.93
N GLY A 229 6.90 -19.07 -15.12
CA GLY A 229 7.94 -18.30 -14.44
C GLY A 229 8.21 -16.93 -15.06
N LEU A 230 7.94 -16.70 -16.35
CA LEU A 230 8.21 -15.41 -17.00
C LEU A 230 6.95 -14.66 -17.43
N PHE A 231 5.95 -15.34 -18.00
CA PHE A 231 4.75 -14.68 -18.51
C PHE A 231 3.64 -14.48 -17.47
N SER A 232 3.41 -15.45 -16.57
CA SER A 232 2.32 -15.41 -15.58
C SER A 232 2.54 -14.67 -14.24
N PRO A 233 3.76 -14.43 -13.71
CA PRO A 233 3.92 -13.95 -12.33
C PRO A 233 3.29 -12.57 -12.10
N PHE A 234 3.32 -11.74 -13.13
CA PHE A 234 2.77 -10.39 -13.12
C PHE A 234 1.24 -10.38 -13.02
N ALA A 235 0.57 -11.44 -13.47
CA ALA A 235 -0.89 -11.55 -13.42
C ALA A 235 -1.35 -11.58 -11.96
N HIS A 236 -0.76 -12.46 -11.14
CA HIS A 236 -1.04 -12.52 -9.69
C HIS A 236 -0.81 -11.17 -9.01
N VAL A 237 0.33 -10.52 -9.29
CA VAL A 237 0.64 -9.20 -8.72
C VAL A 237 -0.42 -8.17 -9.11
N MET A 238 -0.83 -8.13 -10.37
CA MET A 238 -1.83 -7.19 -10.87
C MET A 238 -3.22 -7.42 -10.26
N PHE A 239 -3.65 -8.67 -10.15
CA PHE A 239 -4.98 -9.02 -9.63
C PHE A 239 -5.12 -8.67 -8.16
N THR A 240 -4.19 -9.13 -7.32
CA THR A 240 -4.22 -8.80 -5.89
C THR A 240 -3.95 -7.30 -5.68
N ALA A 241 -3.16 -6.63 -6.53
CA ALA A 241 -3.01 -5.18 -6.49
C ALA A 241 -4.32 -4.41 -6.73
N ALA A 242 -5.25 -4.94 -7.53
CA ALA A 242 -6.58 -4.34 -7.68
C ALA A 242 -7.36 -4.33 -6.36
N LEU A 243 -7.30 -5.42 -5.59
CA LEU A 243 -7.82 -5.47 -4.22
C LEU A 243 -7.13 -4.44 -3.33
N GLY A 244 -5.79 -4.39 -3.38
CA GLY A 244 -4.97 -3.44 -2.64
C GLY A 244 -5.36 -1.98 -2.92
N PHE A 245 -5.58 -1.63 -4.18
CA PHE A 245 -6.03 -0.31 -4.61
C PHE A 245 -7.39 0.07 -3.99
N VAL A 246 -8.39 -0.82 -4.08
CA VAL A 246 -9.74 -0.55 -3.56
C VAL A 246 -9.70 -0.34 -2.04
N VAL A 247 -8.96 -1.18 -1.34
CA VAL A 247 -8.77 -1.07 0.12
C VAL A 247 -8.01 0.21 0.48
N GLY A 248 -6.90 0.51 -0.20
CA GLY A 248 -6.12 1.75 -0.03
C GLY A 248 -6.97 3.00 -0.25
N ARG A 249 -7.86 2.97 -1.24
CA ARG A 249 -8.80 4.07 -1.48
C ARG A 249 -9.79 4.24 -0.33
N ALA A 250 -10.28 3.16 0.27
CA ALA A 250 -11.16 3.23 1.43
C ALA A 250 -10.44 3.80 2.66
N VAL A 251 -9.17 3.43 2.86
CA VAL A 251 -8.34 3.97 3.95
C VAL A 251 -8.11 5.47 3.76
N SER A 252 -7.76 5.93 2.55
CA SER A 252 -7.56 7.36 2.24
C SER A 252 -8.79 8.26 2.51
N ARG A 253 -9.99 7.67 2.61
CA ARG A 253 -11.26 8.37 2.88
C ARG A 253 -11.67 8.36 4.36
N GLY A 254 -10.69 8.24 5.25
CA GLY A 254 -10.88 8.33 6.71
C GLY A 254 -10.83 6.98 7.44
N GLY A 255 -10.58 5.88 6.74
CA GLY A 255 -10.40 4.55 7.33
C GLY A 255 -11.59 4.06 8.18
N GLY A 256 -11.41 2.90 8.81
CA GLY A 256 -12.38 2.30 9.74
C GLY A 256 -13.04 1.01 9.22
N PRO A 257 -13.43 0.07 10.11
CA PRO A 257 -13.96 -1.24 9.70
C PRO A 257 -15.17 -1.16 8.76
N ALA A 258 -16.07 -0.21 9.01
CA ALA A 258 -17.27 0.00 8.20
C ALA A 258 -16.99 0.43 6.74
N ARG A 259 -15.77 0.92 6.44
CA ARG A 259 -15.35 1.25 5.07
C ARG A 259 -14.40 0.20 4.51
N VAL A 260 -13.48 -0.28 5.33
CA VAL A 260 -12.43 -1.23 4.92
C VAL A 260 -13.04 -2.58 4.58
N LEU A 261 -14.00 -3.09 5.36
CA LEU A 261 -14.55 -4.43 5.12
C LEU A 261 -15.39 -4.51 3.82
N PRO A 262 -16.31 -3.56 3.52
CA PRO A 262 -16.97 -3.55 2.22
C PRO A 262 -16.00 -3.33 1.06
N ALA A 263 -14.98 -2.48 1.24
CA ALA A 263 -13.95 -2.27 0.22
C ALA A 263 -13.10 -3.51 -0.04
N PHE A 264 -12.82 -4.30 0.99
CA PHE A 264 -12.14 -5.59 0.87
C PHE A 264 -12.96 -6.56 -0.01
N LEU A 265 -14.26 -6.71 0.29
CA LEU A 265 -15.14 -7.56 -0.50
C LEU A 265 -15.29 -7.06 -1.94
N LEU A 266 -15.44 -5.75 -2.14
CA LEU A 266 -15.47 -5.14 -3.47
C LEU A 266 -14.16 -5.31 -4.22
N GLY A 267 -13.03 -5.26 -3.52
CA GLY A 267 -11.69 -5.47 -4.09
C GLY A 267 -11.41 -6.92 -4.48
N LEU A 268 -12.02 -7.89 -3.80
CA LEU A 268 -11.93 -9.31 -4.16
C LEU A 268 -12.56 -9.60 -5.52
N VAL A 269 -13.62 -8.90 -5.89
CA VAL A 269 -14.31 -9.14 -7.17
C VAL A 269 -13.38 -9.01 -8.38
N PRO A 270 -12.69 -7.87 -8.62
CA PRO A 270 -11.77 -7.76 -9.75
C PRO A 270 -10.52 -8.64 -9.60
N ALA A 271 -10.06 -8.92 -8.37
CA ALA A 271 -8.92 -9.81 -8.15
C ALA A 271 -9.26 -11.25 -8.57
N ILE A 272 -10.37 -11.79 -8.06
CA ILE A 272 -10.86 -13.12 -8.40
C ILE A 272 -11.21 -13.18 -9.88
N ALA A 273 -11.99 -12.24 -10.42
CA ALA A 273 -12.40 -12.28 -11.82
C ALA A 273 -11.21 -12.21 -12.79
N GLY A 274 -10.20 -11.38 -12.51
CA GLY A 274 -8.98 -11.33 -13.31
C GLY A 274 -8.20 -12.64 -13.26
N HIS A 275 -8.10 -13.26 -12.09
CA HIS A 275 -7.44 -14.54 -11.92
C HIS A 275 -8.22 -15.69 -12.59
N MET A 276 -9.55 -15.72 -12.48
CA MET A 276 -10.40 -16.65 -13.21
C MET A 276 -10.22 -16.50 -14.73
N LEU A 277 -10.17 -15.26 -15.24
CA LEU A 277 -9.90 -14.98 -16.65
C LEU A 277 -8.52 -15.49 -17.08
N TRP A 278 -7.50 -15.35 -16.23
CA TRP A 278 -6.16 -15.86 -16.51
C TRP A 278 -6.13 -17.39 -16.58
N ASN A 279 -6.67 -18.08 -15.58
CA ASN A 279 -6.66 -19.55 -15.53
C ASN A 279 -7.60 -20.16 -16.57
N GLY A 280 -8.77 -19.56 -16.77
CA GLY A 280 -9.76 -20.03 -17.74
C GLY A 280 -9.47 -19.61 -19.19
N GLY A 281 -8.62 -18.60 -19.42
CA GLY A 281 -8.42 -18.02 -20.74
C GLY A 281 -7.90 -19.02 -21.78
N THR A 282 -6.92 -19.85 -21.40
CA THR A 282 -6.36 -20.90 -22.27
C THR A 282 -7.16 -22.19 -22.27
N VAL A 283 -8.13 -22.33 -21.36
CA VAL A 283 -8.99 -23.53 -21.26
C VAL A 283 -10.33 -23.32 -21.98
N LEU A 284 -10.84 -22.08 -22.00
CA LEU A 284 -12.20 -21.76 -22.40
C LEU A 284 -12.30 -20.76 -23.56
N LEU A 285 -11.29 -19.91 -23.77
CA LEU A 285 -11.40 -18.75 -24.67
C LEU A 285 -10.43 -18.77 -25.85
N PHE A 286 -9.26 -19.41 -25.70
CA PHE A 286 -8.21 -19.44 -26.72
C PHE A 286 -7.55 -20.82 -26.80
N ASP A 287 -7.28 -21.26 -28.03
CA ASP A 287 -6.55 -22.52 -28.29
C ASP A 287 -5.02 -22.36 -28.23
N ASP A 288 -4.53 -21.11 -28.26
CA ASP A 288 -3.10 -20.77 -28.26
C ASP A 288 -2.75 -19.76 -27.15
N PHE A 289 -1.71 -20.08 -26.38
CA PHE A 289 -1.23 -19.26 -25.26
C PHE A 289 -0.77 -17.88 -25.72
N PHE A 290 -0.05 -17.77 -26.84
CA PHE A 290 0.52 -16.49 -27.27
C PHE A 290 -0.57 -15.52 -27.72
N SER A 291 -1.59 -16.03 -28.41
CA SER A 291 -2.77 -15.25 -28.82
C SER A 291 -3.53 -14.72 -27.60
N PHE A 292 -3.80 -15.58 -26.61
CA PHE A 292 -4.39 -15.15 -25.33
C PHE A 292 -3.54 -14.08 -24.65
N TYR A 293 -2.23 -14.31 -24.55
CA TYR A 293 -1.31 -13.40 -23.88
C TYR A 293 -1.28 -12.02 -24.55
N LEU A 294 -1.13 -11.97 -25.88
CA LEU A 294 -1.02 -10.71 -26.60
C LEU A 294 -2.34 -9.94 -26.68
N LEU A 295 -3.47 -10.63 -26.83
CA LEU A 295 -4.77 -10.00 -27.04
C LEU A 295 -5.50 -9.65 -25.74
N VAL A 296 -5.23 -10.38 -24.65
CA VAL A 296 -5.90 -10.16 -23.36
C VAL A 296 -4.91 -9.64 -22.33
N GLN A 297 -3.81 -10.36 -22.10
CA GLN A 297 -2.93 -10.06 -20.98
C GLN A 297 -2.13 -8.78 -21.17
N VAL A 298 -1.55 -8.56 -22.35
CA VAL A 298 -0.78 -7.34 -22.64
C VAL A 298 -1.65 -6.08 -22.50
N PRO A 299 -2.87 -6.01 -23.07
CA PRO A 299 -3.78 -4.88 -22.82
C PRO A 299 -4.11 -4.68 -21.35
N LEU A 300 -4.36 -5.76 -20.59
CA LEU A 300 -4.61 -5.65 -19.14
C LEU A 300 -3.39 -5.06 -18.41
N PHE A 301 -2.17 -5.48 -18.75
CA PHE A 301 -0.96 -4.86 -18.18
C PHE A 301 -0.82 -3.40 -18.55
N CYS A 302 -1.08 -3.03 -19.81
CA CYS A 302 -1.06 -1.63 -20.22
C CYS A 302 -2.06 -0.80 -19.41
N VAL A 303 -3.27 -1.30 -19.21
CA VAL A 303 -4.30 -0.65 -18.38
C VAL A 303 -3.83 -0.52 -16.93
N ALA A 304 -3.26 -1.58 -16.34
CA ALA A 304 -2.75 -1.54 -14.97
C ALA A 304 -1.60 -0.53 -14.80
N ILE A 305 -0.64 -0.51 -15.73
CA ILE A 305 0.48 0.45 -15.71
C ILE A 305 -0.05 1.88 -15.85
N VAL A 306 -0.94 2.13 -16.82
CA VAL A 306 -1.54 3.45 -17.01
C VAL A 306 -2.33 3.86 -15.76
N ALA A 307 -3.12 2.96 -15.16
CA ALA A 307 -3.86 3.22 -13.94
C ALA A 307 -2.92 3.61 -12.80
N VAL A 308 -1.85 2.85 -12.56
CA VAL A 308 -0.82 3.19 -11.56
C VAL A 308 -0.25 4.58 -11.85
N VAL A 309 0.20 4.86 -13.07
CA VAL A 309 0.76 6.17 -13.44
C VAL A 309 -0.24 7.32 -13.21
N LEU A 310 -1.51 7.13 -13.53
CA LEU A 310 -2.56 8.13 -13.34
C LEU A 310 -2.88 8.35 -11.85
N ILE A 311 -2.98 7.28 -11.07
CA ILE A 311 -3.18 7.34 -9.61
C ILE A 311 -2.07 8.15 -8.97
N ARG A 312 -0.82 7.87 -9.34
CA ARG A 312 0.34 8.62 -8.85
C ARG A 312 0.32 10.09 -9.22
N ARG A 313 -0.03 10.41 -10.47
CA ARG A 313 -0.16 11.79 -10.92
C ARG A 313 -1.25 12.51 -10.15
N ALA A 314 -2.36 11.82 -9.86
CA ALA A 314 -3.45 12.36 -9.06
C ALA A 314 -3.02 12.62 -7.61
N GLU A 315 -2.31 11.69 -6.96
CA GLU A 315 -1.77 11.89 -5.61
C GLU A 315 -0.79 13.05 -5.55
N ARG A 316 0.13 13.17 -6.52
CA ARG A 316 1.03 14.32 -6.60
C ARG A 316 0.27 15.64 -6.68
N ARG A 317 -0.66 15.77 -7.63
CA ARG A 317 -1.46 16.99 -7.82
C ARG A 317 -2.28 17.32 -6.59
N LEU A 318 -2.80 16.29 -5.92
CA LEU A 318 -3.52 16.43 -4.66
C LEU A 318 -2.63 17.03 -3.58
N THR A 319 -1.44 16.47 -3.37
CA THR A 319 -0.47 17.00 -2.41
C THR A 319 -0.06 18.43 -2.75
N GLU A 320 0.23 18.74 -4.02
CA GLU A 320 0.57 20.10 -4.47
C GLU A 320 -0.57 21.08 -4.18
N SER A 321 -1.82 20.73 -4.55
CA SER A 321 -2.98 21.58 -4.33
C SER A 321 -3.27 21.78 -2.84
N ARG A 322 -3.20 20.74 -2.01
CA ARG A 322 -3.56 20.82 -0.60
C ARG A 322 -2.50 21.48 0.24
N LEU A 323 -1.22 21.27 -0.07
CA LEU A 323 -0.14 22.00 0.58
C LEU A 323 -0.04 23.45 0.08
N GLY A 324 -0.50 23.71 -1.15
CA GLY A 324 -0.63 25.06 -1.71
C GLY A 324 -1.49 26.00 -0.87
N ASP A 325 -2.62 25.52 -0.34
CA ASP A 325 -3.47 26.29 0.59
C ASP A 325 -2.67 26.82 1.79
N TYR A 326 -1.64 26.08 2.24
CA TYR A 326 -0.78 26.46 3.37
C TYR A 326 0.44 27.28 2.96
N VAL A 327 0.76 27.37 1.66
CA VAL A 327 1.72 28.36 1.14
C VAL A 327 1.11 29.74 1.24
N ASP A 328 -0.15 29.89 0.82
CA ASP A 328 -0.89 31.16 0.91
C ASP A 328 -1.03 31.64 2.36
N ALA A 329 -1.15 30.69 3.31
CA ALA A 329 -1.20 30.97 4.74
C ALA A 329 0.20 31.12 5.41
N GLY A 330 1.31 30.98 4.65
CA GLY A 330 2.67 31.22 5.13
C GLY A 330 3.28 30.10 6.00
N TRP A 331 2.75 28.88 5.93
CA TRP A 331 3.30 27.71 6.65
C TRP A 331 4.39 26.99 5.86
N PHE A 332 4.25 26.94 4.54
CA PHE A 332 5.21 26.30 3.62
C PHE A 332 5.66 27.27 2.52
N THR A 333 6.81 26.98 1.93
CA THR A 333 7.26 27.61 0.67
C THR A 333 6.83 26.77 -0.53
N SER A 334 6.69 27.38 -1.72
CA SER A 334 6.37 26.65 -2.96
C SER A 334 7.42 25.59 -3.30
N GLN A 335 8.69 25.84 -2.96
CA GLN A 335 9.79 24.89 -3.13
C GLN A 335 9.66 23.69 -2.18
N GLU A 336 9.29 23.91 -0.92
CA GLU A 336 9.00 22.83 0.03
C GLU A 336 7.81 21.99 -0.45
N VAL A 337 6.75 22.61 -0.97
CA VAL A 337 5.61 21.87 -1.52
C VAL A 337 6.03 21.03 -2.73
N SER A 338 6.78 21.58 -3.68
CA SER A 338 7.29 20.80 -4.83
C SER A 338 8.22 19.65 -4.38
N MET A 339 9.02 19.87 -3.34
CA MET A 339 9.86 18.84 -2.73
C MET A 339 9.00 17.73 -2.10
N LEU A 340 7.98 18.11 -1.33
CA LEU A 340 7.09 17.20 -0.59
C LEU A 340 6.12 16.45 -1.49
N ALA A 341 5.74 17.01 -2.64
CA ALA A 341 4.79 16.40 -3.55
C ALA A 341 5.45 15.45 -4.57
N THR A 342 6.78 15.46 -4.69
CA THR A 342 7.50 14.66 -5.70
C THR A 342 8.47 13.67 -5.06
N GLY A 343 8.60 12.49 -5.65
CA GLY A 343 9.57 11.49 -5.19
C GLY A 343 11.02 11.95 -5.32
N PRO A 344 11.45 12.50 -6.48
CA PRO A 344 12.79 13.06 -6.61
C PRO A 344 13.08 14.13 -5.56
N GLY A 345 12.10 15.00 -5.26
CA GLY A 345 12.20 15.99 -4.19
C GLY A 345 12.38 15.36 -2.81
N ARG A 346 11.52 14.41 -2.42
CA ARG A 346 11.64 13.67 -1.15
C ARG A 346 12.96 12.93 -1.03
N ALA A 347 13.41 12.27 -2.09
CA ALA A 347 14.67 11.53 -2.12
C ALA A 347 15.87 12.49 -1.93
N GLN A 348 15.87 13.63 -2.63
CA GLN A 348 16.87 14.68 -2.46
C GLN A 348 16.85 15.24 -1.03
N ALA A 349 15.67 15.49 -0.46
CA ALA A 349 15.53 15.98 0.90
C ALA A 349 16.03 14.95 1.94
N LEU A 350 15.75 13.66 1.73
CA LEU A 350 16.26 12.58 2.58
C LEU A 350 17.77 12.40 2.45
N ALA A 351 18.33 12.56 1.26
CA ALA A 351 19.77 12.51 1.03
C ALA A 351 20.47 13.71 1.70
N TRP A 352 19.93 14.91 1.52
CA TRP A 352 20.37 16.12 2.21
C TRP A 352 20.32 15.93 3.72
N ALA A 353 19.17 15.53 4.29
CA ALA A 353 19.01 15.25 5.71
C ALA A 353 19.96 14.15 6.22
N GLY A 354 20.21 13.13 5.39
CA GLY A 354 21.13 12.05 5.68
C GLY A 354 22.57 12.50 5.84
N SER A 355 23.02 13.52 5.09
CA SER A 355 24.40 14.04 5.16
C SER A 355 24.82 14.60 6.52
N PHE A 356 23.86 14.80 7.45
CA PHE A 356 24.09 15.30 8.80
C PHE A 356 23.27 14.54 9.86
N GLY A 357 22.91 13.28 9.58
CA GLY A 357 22.26 12.39 10.55
C GLY A 357 20.78 12.69 10.83
N ALA A 358 20.14 13.63 10.13
CA ALA A 358 18.74 14.04 10.36
C ALA A 358 17.71 13.32 9.47
N ARG A 359 18.07 12.16 8.90
CA ARG A 359 17.18 11.43 7.97
C ARG A 359 15.85 11.03 8.62
N SER A 360 15.85 10.66 9.90
CA SER A 360 14.63 10.33 10.66
C SER A 360 13.71 11.53 10.82
N GLU A 361 14.25 12.72 11.09
CA GLU A 361 13.50 13.97 11.19
C GLU A 361 12.88 14.35 9.84
N MET A 362 13.61 14.21 8.74
CA MET A 362 13.07 14.45 7.40
C MET A 362 11.92 13.50 7.06
N LYS A 363 12.01 12.21 7.43
CA LYS A 363 10.88 11.28 7.30
C LYS A 363 9.68 11.69 8.14
N ALA A 364 9.90 12.25 9.33
CA ALA A 364 8.81 12.74 10.16
C ALA A 364 8.15 13.99 9.56
N PHE A 365 8.94 14.93 9.03
CA PHE A 365 8.46 16.10 8.30
C PHE A 365 7.62 15.73 7.07
N ILE A 366 8.13 14.84 6.21
CA ILE A 366 7.41 14.36 5.02
C ILE A 366 6.09 13.70 5.42
N ARG A 367 6.09 12.84 6.44
CA ARG A 367 4.85 12.18 6.92
C ARG A 367 3.85 13.19 7.49
N ALA A 368 4.30 14.17 8.27
CA ALA A 368 3.43 15.20 8.81
C ALA A 368 2.78 16.01 7.68
N ALA A 369 3.56 16.43 6.67
CA ALA A 369 3.04 17.17 5.52
C ALA A 369 2.08 16.33 4.65
N THR A 370 2.40 15.07 4.38
CA THR A 370 1.51 14.16 3.63
C THR A 370 0.19 13.96 4.38
N ARG A 371 0.24 13.70 5.69
CA ARG A 371 -0.97 13.58 6.53
C ARG A 371 -1.76 14.88 6.58
N LEU A 372 -1.09 16.03 6.63
CA LEU A 372 -1.74 17.34 6.58
C LEU A 372 -2.52 17.52 5.26
N ALA A 373 -1.90 17.20 4.12
CA ALA A 373 -2.55 17.26 2.81
C ALA A 373 -3.81 16.36 2.75
N PHE A 374 -3.74 15.16 3.32
CA PHE A 374 -4.90 14.25 3.39
C PHE A 374 -5.98 14.75 4.36
N ALA A 375 -5.61 15.22 5.56
CA ALA A 375 -6.53 15.81 6.53
C ALA A 375 -7.29 16.99 5.89
N ARG A 376 -6.56 17.86 5.19
CA ARG A 376 -7.12 18.97 4.42
C ARG A 376 -8.12 18.49 3.37
N GLN A 377 -7.75 17.49 2.57
CA GLN A 377 -8.64 16.96 1.54
C GLN A 377 -9.92 16.33 2.14
N GLN A 378 -9.83 15.70 3.31
CA GLN A 378 -11.00 15.16 4.01
C GLN A 378 -11.92 16.27 4.50
N MET A 379 -11.37 17.36 5.04
CA MET A 379 -12.14 18.53 5.47
C MET A 379 -12.83 19.22 4.28
N VAL A 380 -12.18 19.31 3.12
CA VAL A 380 -12.78 19.87 1.90
C VAL A 380 -13.92 18.98 1.37
N ASN A 381 -13.79 17.65 1.47
CA ASN A 381 -14.80 16.70 1.00
C ASN A 381 -15.98 16.48 1.97
N GLY A 382 -15.91 17.01 3.19
CA GLY A 382 -16.91 16.80 4.24
C GLY A 382 -17.25 18.09 4.98
N ARG A 383 -18.06 18.00 6.05
CA ARG A 383 -18.20 19.12 6.99
C ARG A 383 -17.07 19.01 8.03
N PRO A 384 -16.19 20.02 8.17
CA PRO A 384 -15.12 19.97 9.15
C PRO A 384 -15.71 19.85 10.56
N ARG A 385 -15.39 18.75 11.25
CA ARG A 385 -15.69 18.58 12.67
C ARG A 385 -14.58 19.22 13.50
N THR A 386 -14.88 19.71 14.69
CA THR A 386 -13.90 20.30 15.63
C THR A 386 -12.67 19.41 15.85
N ALA A 387 -12.85 18.08 15.91
CA ALA A 387 -11.76 17.11 15.99
C ALA A 387 -10.80 17.13 14.77
N GLN A 388 -11.31 17.39 13.57
CA GLN A 388 -10.51 17.44 12.34
C GLN A 388 -9.70 18.74 12.25
N ALA A 389 -10.25 19.86 12.74
CA ALA A 389 -9.50 21.11 12.86
C ALA A 389 -8.37 21.01 13.90
N ALA A 390 -8.61 20.33 15.02
CA ALA A 390 -7.57 20.05 16.00
C ALA A 390 -6.46 19.13 15.44
N GLU A 391 -6.83 18.12 14.65
CA GLU A 391 -5.85 17.26 13.96
C GLU A 391 -5.05 18.02 12.90
N GLU A 392 -5.70 18.84 12.07
CA GLU A 392 -5.05 19.74 11.10
C GLU A 392 -4.01 20.62 11.80
N ARG A 393 -4.38 21.23 12.94
CA ARG A 393 -3.47 22.07 13.70
C ARG A 393 -2.30 21.30 14.29
N ALA A 394 -2.55 20.13 14.89
CA ALA A 394 -1.49 19.28 15.43
C ALA A 394 -0.50 18.83 14.35
N LEU A 395 -0.98 18.57 13.12
CA LEU A 395 -0.14 18.23 11.98
C LEU A 395 0.70 19.43 11.49
N LEU A 396 0.14 20.65 11.47
CA LEU A 396 0.88 21.88 11.19
C LEU A 396 1.99 22.14 12.22
N ASP A 397 1.67 22.00 13.50
CA ASP A 397 2.64 22.20 14.58
C ASP A 397 3.75 21.13 14.52
N SER A 398 3.39 19.88 14.24
CA SER A 398 4.34 18.78 14.02
C SER A 398 5.26 19.03 12.82
N ALA A 399 4.70 19.45 11.67
CA ALA A 399 5.50 19.78 10.49
C ALA A 399 6.46 20.94 10.77
N THR A 400 6.00 21.98 11.46
CA THR A 400 6.81 23.13 11.86
C THR A 400 7.93 22.73 12.82
N HIS A 401 7.65 21.85 13.78
CA HIS A 401 8.63 21.33 14.72
C HIS A 401 9.73 20.52 14.05
N HIS A 402 9.38 19.59 13.15
CA HIS A 402 10.39 18.81 12.42
C HIS A 402 11.20 19.70 11.47
N ARG A 403 10.57 20.68 10.83
CA ARG A 403 11.24 21.68 9.99
C ARG A 403 12.27 22.49 10.78
N SER A 404 11.92 23.00 11.96
CA SER A 404 12.86 23.78 12.79
C SER A 404 14.02 22.94 13.30
N ARG A 405 13.77 21.68 13.70
CA ARG A 405 14.82 20.72 14.07
C ARG A 405 15.77 20.41 12.92
N LEU A 406 15.25 20.24 11.70
CA LEU A 406 16.06 20.03 10.50
C LEU A 406 17.01 21.20 10.25
N PHE A 407 16.51 22.44 10.35
CA PHE A 407 17.35 23.63 10.18
C PHE A 407 18.38 23.77 11.30
N ALA A 408 18.00 23.54 12.56
CA ALA A 408 18.91 23.59 13.70
C ALA A 408 20.06 22.57 13.58
N LEU A 409 19.75 21.34 13.19
CA LEU A 409 20.74 20.29 12.94
C LEU A 409 21.62 20.60 11.73
N ALA A 410 21.06 21.24 10.69
CA ALA A 410 21.84 21.67 9.53
C ALA A 410 22.79 22.84 9.85
N SER A 411 22.37 23.77 10.72
CA SER A 411 23.20 24.90 11.15
C SER A 411 24.27 24.52 12.17
N ALA A 412 24.08 23.42 12.91
CA ALA A 412 25.06 22.90 13.86
C ALA A 412 26.20 22.11 13.19
N ARG A 413 26.27 22.14 11.86
CA ARG A 413 27.40 21.55 11.12
C ARG A 413 28.66 22.39 11.36
N PRO A 414 29.80 21.76 11.69
CA PRO A 414 31.09 22.44 11.71
C PRO A 414 31.52 22.91 10.33
#